data_AF-A0A952QUM9-F1
#
_entry.id   AF-A0A952QUM9-F1
#
_cell.length_a   1.000
_cell.length_b   1.000
_cell.length_c   1.000
_cell.angle_alpha   90.00
_cell.angle_beta   90.00
_cell.angle_gamma   90.00
#
_symmetry.space_group_name_H-M   'P 1'
#
loop_
_entity.id
_entity.type
_entity.pdbx_description
1 polymer ?
#
loop_
_entity_poly.entity_id
_entity_poly.type
_entity_poly.pdbx_seq_one_letter_code
_entity_poly.pdbx_strand_id
1 'polypeptide(L)'
;MSLTALARTRMKAAGLALALIVGPLTTAGAQAASWCVAVWYPSSDHPGGFETILDNADVVDVVFPFWYTPDADGRVLSRAGADWREQVAAWKGAGLVVMPSVFATHSGFLAEPRRSAHVAALLALVDENGYDGLDLDYEEFPLSTREPFSELVEALGAGLHARGKLLSVTVHAKTEAEPSGYPSAAAQDWPRLAAAADVFNVMTYDYTNRNEPPGPVAPRSWVANVVTYGLGAAGAEKLQLGLPFYGYVWKRGRPPAAATTWEATRRLIDQFKLDAAREPDSGELTAELDVTGLPRQTVYVSDALTLAGRLGDLDGRGLATAGVAIWGIGGEDPATWQVLRDARPAQCRLRASAATR
;
A
#
# COMPACT_ATOMS: atom_id res chain seq x y z
N MET A 1 46.79 72.27 59.49
CA MET A 1 45.58 73.06 59.81
C MET A 1 44.38 72.31 59.26
N SER A 2 43.42 71.95 60.12
CA SER A 2 41.99 71.65 59.85
C SER A 2 41.62 70.61 58.76
N LEU A 3 40.56 69.79 58.82
CA LEU A 3 39.54 69.35 59.78
C LEU A 3 38.61 68.45 58.92
N THR A 4 38.05 67.36 59.47
CA THR A 4 36.75 66.71 59.11
C THR A 4 36.50 66.19 57.66
N ALA A 5 36.31 64.89 57.37
CA ALA A 5 35.30 63.89 57.77
C ALA A 5 34.05 63.80 56.85
N LEU A 6 33.84 62.57 56.30
CA LEU A 6 32.58 61.90 55.87
C LEU A 6 31.75 62.55 54.73
N ALA A 7 31.02 61.86 53.84
CA ALA A 7 30.49 60.49 53.78
C ALA A 7 30.19 60.05 52.32
N ARG A 8 30.31 58.73 52.14
CA ARG A 8 29.65 57.78 51.20
C ARG A 8 28.63 58.29 50.17
N THR A 9 28.85 57.87 48.91
CA THR A 9 27.76 57.40 48.04
C THR A 9 28.24 56.18 47.23
N ARG A 10 27.58 55.03 47.41
CA ARG A 10 27.80 53.79 46.63
C ARG A 10 27.00 53.87 45.33
N MET A 11 27.66 53.85 44.18
CA MET A 11 27.03 53.54 42.89
C MET A 11 26.93 52.02 42.74
N LYS A 12 25.69 51.49 42.71
CA LYS A 12 25.41 50.11 42.28
C LYS A 12 25.31 50.11 40.76
N ALA A 13 26.23 49.43 40.07
CA ALA A 13 26.07 49.07 38.67
C ALA A 13 25.10 47.88 38.58
N ALA A 14 24.05 48.04 37.77
CA ALA A 14 23.08 46.99 37.47
C ALA A 14 23.70 46.01 36.45
N GLY A 15 24.04 44.80 36.90
CA GLY A 15 24.37 43.68 36.03
C GLY A 15 23.10 42.88 35.75
N LEU A 16 22.61 42.95 34.51
CA LEU A 16 21.49 42.13 34.04
C LEU A 16 22.01 40.71 33.76
N ALA A 17 21.79 39.78 34.69
CA ALA A 17 22.06 38.36 34.48
C ALA A 17 20.91 37.74 33.69
N LEU A 18 21.13 37.48 32.39
CA LEU A 18 20.22 36.71 31.55
C LEU A 18 20.41 35.22 31.87
N ALA A 19 19.55 34.66 32.71
CA ALA A 19 19.52 33.22 32.98
C ALA A 19 18.92 32.50 31.75
N LEU A 20 19.78 31.87 30.95
CA LEU A 20 19.37 30.88 29.94
C LEU A 20 18.87 29.63 30.68
N ILE A 21 17.55 29.49 30.78
CA ILE A 21 16.92 28.24 31.20
C ILE A 21 17.02 27.29 30.01
N VAL A 22 18.06 26.45 30.01
CA VAL A 22 18.13 25.28 29.13
C VAL A 22 17.18 24.24 29.72
N GLY A 23 15.95 24.21 29.23
CA GLY A 23 15.04 23.09 29.48
C GLY A 23 15.63 21.80 28.88
N PRO A 24 15.35 20.62 29.44
CA PRO A 24 15.80 19.38 28.85
C PRO A 24 15.21 19.28 27.44
N LEU A 25 16.09 19.13 26.45
CA LEU A 25 15.71 18.66 25.12
C LEU A 25 15.09 17.29 25.33
N THR A 26 13.76 17.24 25.33
CA THR A 26 13.04 16.00 25.11
C THR A 26 13.46 15.53 23.73
N THR A 27 14.35 14.54 23.69
CA THR A 27 14.53 13.72 22.49
C THR A 27 13.14 13.24 22.13
N ALA A 28 12.59 13.73 21.02
CA ALA A 28 11.44 13.12 20.39
C ALA A 28 11.78 11.64 20.30
N GLY A 29 11.09 10.81 21.09
CA GLY A 29 11.33 9.37 21.09
C GLY A 29 11.20 8.94 19.65
N ALA A 30 12.22 8.26 19.13
CA ALA A 30 12.14 7.58 17.85
C ALA A 30 10.87 6.72 17.93
N GLN A 31 9.81 7.18 17.25
CA GLN A 31 8.59 6.40 17.14
C GLN A 31 9.04 5.07 16.55
N ALA A 32 8.82 3.97 17.29
CA ALA A 32 9.26 2.66 16.86
C ALA A 32 8.82 2.48 15.40
N ALA A 33 9.78 2.24 14.50
CA ALA A 33 9.47 2.05 13.09
C ALA A 33 8.37 0.99 13.01
N SER A 34 7.23 1.31 12.42
CA SER A 34 6.12 0.36 12.29
C SER A 34 6.22 -0.27 10.91
N TRP A 35 5.96 -1.57 10.80
CA TRP A 35 5.90 -2.25 9.52
C TRP A 35 4.69 -3.18 9.44
N CYS A 36 3.85 -2.95 8.44
CA CYS A 36 2.56 -3.61 8.28
C CYS A 36 2.53 -4.48 7.02
N VAL A 37 1.92 -5.65 7.11
CA VAL A 37 1.58 -6.48 5.95
C VAL A 37 0.09 -6.36 5.69
N ALA A 38 -0.27 -5.82 4.53
CA ALA A 38 -1.65 -5.73 4.09
C ALA A 38 -1.92 -6.73 2.96
N VAL A 39 -3.18 -7.15 2.82
CA VAL A 39 -3.62 -8.08 1.78
C VAL A 39 -4.90 -7.56 1.16
N TRP A 40 -4.88 -7.38 -0.16
CA TRP A 40 -6.12 -7.21 -0.92
C TRP A 40 -6.78 -8.55 -1.19
N TYR A 41 -8.09 -8.64 -0.93
CA TYR A 41 -8.85 -9.88 -0.99
C TYR A 41 -10.03 -9.76 -1.96
N PRO A 42 -9.84 -10.14 -3.24
CA PRO A 42 -10.95 -10.30 -4.19
C PRO A 42 -11.67 -11.63 -3.94
N SER A 43 -12.82 -11.54 -3.27
CA SER A 43 -13.58 -12.71 -2.76
C SER A 43 -14.03 -13.72 -3.81
N SER A 44 -14.07 -13.36 -5.09
CA SER A 44 -14.47 -14.23 -6.19
C SER A 44 -13.32 -14.96 -6.89
N ASP A 45 -12.08 -14.50 -6.70
CA ASP A 45 -10.99 -14.86 -7.63
C ASP A 45 -10.04 -15.93 -7.07
N HIS A 46 -10.09 -16.20 -5.76
CA HIS A 46 -9.18 -17.13 -5.09
C HIS A 46 -9.88 -17.99 -4.02
N PRO A 47 -10.38 -19.19 -4.37
CA PRO A 47 -10.82 -20.17 -3.36
C PRO A 47 -9.64 -20.49 -2.41
N GLY A 48 -9.87 -20.40 -1.11
CA GLY A 48 -8.84 -20.59 -0.07
C GLY A 48 -8.20 -19.30 0.47
N GLY A 49 -8.45 -18.13 -0.15
CA GLY A 49 -7.83 -16.88 0.30
C GLY A 49 -8.23 -16.44 1.71
N PHE A 50 -9.45 -16.76 2.15
CA PHE A 50 -9.88 -16.49 3.53
C PHE A 50 -9.03 -17.27 4.54
N GLU A 51 -8.85 -18.57 4.30
CA GLU A 51 -8.04 -19.47 5.11
C GLU A 51 -6.58 -19.05 5.08
N THR A 52 -6.00 -18.73 3.91
CA THR A 52 -4.62 -18.24 3.79
C THR A 52 -4.36 -17.01 4.67
N ILE A 53 -5.30 -16.08 4.75
CA ILE A 53 -5.18 -14.89 5.62
C ILE A 53 -5.14 -15.30 7.09
N LEU A 54 -6.04 -16.20 7.51
CA LEU A 54 -6.12 -16.65 8.90
C LEU A 54 -4.91 -17.50 9.32
N ASP A 55 -4.46 -18.40 8.44
CA ASP A 55 -3.29 -19.26 8.67
C ASP A 55 -2.00 -18.43 8.79
N ASN A 56 -1.98 -17.21 8.26
CA ASN A 56 -0.86 -16.27 8.34
C ASN A 56 -1.21 -15.00 9.15
N ALA A 57 -2.19 -15.08 10.07
CA ALA A 57 -2.57 -13.96 10.93
C ALA A 57 -1.47 -13.54 11.92
N ASP A 58 -0.38 -14.30 12.03
CA ASP A 58 0.81 -13.87 12.76
C ASP A 58 1.60 -12.76 12.03
N VAL A 59 1.49 -12.71 10.69
CA VAL A 59 2.19 -11.73 9.85
C VAL A 59 1.25 -10.76 9.14
N VAL A 60 0.09 -11.18 8.66
CA VAL A 60 -0.90 -10.32 7.97
C VAL A 60 -1.55 -9.38 8.97
N ASP A 61 -1.46 -8.06 8.80
CA ASP A 61 -2.00 -7.08 9.73
C ASP A 61 -3.31 -6.43 9.29
N VAL A 62 -3.47 -6.20 7.99
CA VAL A 62 -4.59 -5.48 7.40
C VAL A 62 -5.20 -6.28 6.26
N VAL A 63 -6.52 -6.32 6.20
CA VAL A 63 -7.27 -6.95 5.10
C VAL A 63 -8.09 -5.89 4.37
N PHE A 64 -7.92 -5.83 3.06
CA PHE A 64 -8.63 -4.96 2.14
C PHE A 64 -9.58 -5.80 1.25
N PRO A 65 -10.76 -6.21 1.75
CA PRO A 65 -11.68 -6.99 0.94
C PRO A 65 -12.31 -6.14 -0.19
N PHE A 66 -12.29 -6.66 -1.43
CA PHE A 66 -12.81 -5.99 -2.63
C PHE A 66 -14.33 -6.10 -2.76
N TRP A 67 -15.04 -5.47 -1.82
CA TRP A 67 -16.48 -5.66 -1.64
C TRP A 67 -17.36 -4.53 -2.13
N TYR A 68 -16.79 -3.40 -2.54
CA TYR A 68 -17.60 -2.22 -2.86
C TYR A 68 -17.16 -1.54 -4.16
N THR A 69 -18.12 -0.90 -4.82
CA THR A 69 -17.89 -0.11 -6.03
C THR A 69 -18.96 0.97 -6.17
N PRO A 70 -18.65 2.19 -6.61
CA PRO A 70 -19.67 3.19 -6.87
C PRO A 70 -20.39 2.92 -8.20
N ASP A 71 -21.70 3.20 -8.24
CA ASP A 71 -22.42 3.42 -9.50
C ASP A 71 -21.99 4.76 -10.15
N ALA A 72 -22.46 5.04 -11.36
CA ALA A 72 -22.10 6.25 -12.11
C ALA A 72 -22.40 7.58 -11.39
N ASP A 73 -23.30 7.57 -10.39
CA ASP A 73 -23.68 8.74 -9.59
C ASP A 73 -22.98 8.78 -8.23
N GLY A 74 -22.17 7.77 -7.89
CA GLY A 74 -21.42 7.70 -6.64
C GLY A 74 -22.18 6.99 -5.52
N ARG A 75 -23.28 6.27 -5.79
CA ARG A 75 -23.89 5.40 -4.78
C ARG A 75 -23.04 4.16 -4.62
N VAL A 76 -22.73 3.79 -3.39
CA VAL A 76 -21.92 2.60 -3.11
C VAL A 76 -22.77 1.34 -3.29
N LEU A 77 -22.32 0.46 -4.17
CA LEU A 77 -22.89 -0.85 -4.42
C LEU A 77 -22.05 -1.93 -3.76
N SER A 78 -22.70 -2.97 -3.26
CA SER A 78 -22.04 -4.18 -2.75
C SER A 78 -21.68 -5.14 -3.88
N ARG A 79 -20.53 -5.80 -3.73
CA ARG A 79 -20.07 -6.94 -4.54
C ARG A 79 -20.14 -8.21 -3.72
N ALA A 80 -19.80 -9.34 -4.35
CA ALA A 80 -19.72 -10.63 -3.67
C ALA A 80 -18.84 -10.55 -2.43
N GLY A 81 -19.40 -10.98 -1.29
CA GLY A 81 -18.73 -11.04 0.00
C GLY A 81 -19.02 -9.89 0.96
N ALA A 82 -19.64 -8.80 0.49
CA ALA A 82 -20.00 -7.65 1.35
C ALA A 82 -20.94 -8.00 2.52
N ASP A 83 -21.69 -9.09 2.42
CA ASP A 83 -22.63 -9.59 3.42
C ASP A 83 -22.03 -10.66 4.36
N TRP A 84 -20.76 -11.05 4.18
CA TRP A 84 -20.08 -12.08 4.96
C TRP A 84 -19.61 -11.55 6.34
N ARG A 85 -20.57 -11.20 7.20
CA ARG A 85 -20.31 -10.65 8.54
C ARG A 85 -19.47 -11.58 9.41
N GLU A 86 -19.63 -12.90 9.27
CA GLU A 86 -18.85 -13.89 10.01
C GLU A 86 -17.36 -13.85 9.62
N GLN A 87 -17.04 -13.60 8.36
CA GLN A 87 -15.67 -13.46 7.88
C GLN A 87 -15.00 -12.20 8.43
N VAL A 88 -15.73 -11.08 8.47
CA VAL A 88 -15.27 -9.87 9.15
C VAL A 88 -15.02 -10.12 10.64
N ALA A 89 -15.95 -10.80 11.31
CA ALA A 89 -15.82 -11.13 12.73
C ALA A 89 -14.60 -12.06 12.99
N ALA A 90 -14.34 -13.03 12.10
CA ALA A 90 -13.18 -13.92 12.21
C ALA A 90 -11.86 -13.16 12.08
N TRP A 91 -11.71 -12.29 11.07
CA TRP A 91 -10.53 -11.45 10.91
C TRP A 91 -10.32 -10.51 12.10
N LYS A 92 -11.38 -9.85 12.56
CA LYS A 92 -11.29 -8.99 13.76
C LYS A 92 -10.96 -9.80 15.03
N GLY A 93 -11.52 -11.00 15.18
CA GLY A 93 -11.20 -11.92 16.27
C GLY A 93 -9.75 -12.37 16.27
N ALA A 94 -9.11 -12.43 15.09
CA ALA A 94 -7.67 -12.66 14.92
C ALA A 94 -6.81 -11.38 15.10
N GLY A 95 -7.43 -10.23 15.42
CA GLY A 95 -6.74 -8.96 15.61
C GLY A 95 -6.37 -8.24 14.32
N LEU A 96 -6.95 -8.63 13.18
CA LEU A 96 -6.73 -7.97 11.90
C LEU A 96 -7.51 -6.66 11.81
N VAL A 97 -6.90 -5.66 11.15
CA VAL A 97 -7.58 -4.43 10.76
C VAL A 97 -8.35 -4.70 9.47
N VAL A 98 -9.65 -4.40 9.43
CA VAL A 98 -10.51 -4.66 8.26
C VAL A 98 -10.95 -3.33 7.65
N MET A 99 -10.45 -3.06 6.44
CA MET A 99 -10.70 -1.83 5.68
C MET A 99 -11.15 -2.18 4.25
N PRO A 100 -12.45 -2.38 3.97
CA PRO A 100 -12.88 -2.77 2.63
C PRO A 100 -12.40 -1.82 1.53
N SER A 101 -11.94 -2.39 0.43
CA SER A 101 -11.61 -1.64 -0.78
C SER A 101 -12.88 -1.24 -1.50
N VAL A 102 -12.95 0.03 -1.86
CA VAL A 102 -13.94 0.56 -2.79
C VAL A 102 -13.21 0.78 -4.11
N PHE A 103 -13.57 -0.02 -5.12
CA PHE A 103 -12.91 -0.02 -6.42
C PHE A 103 -13.75 0.73 -7.46
N ALA A 104 -13.13 1.63 -8.22
CA ALA A 104 -13.79 2.37 -9.30
C ALA A 104 -12.86 2.58 -10.51
N THR A 105 -13.40 2.42 -11.72
CA THR A 105 -12.73 2.79 -12.98
C THR A 105 -13.45 3.92 -13.74
N HIS A 106 -14.38 4.59 -13.08
CA HIS A 106 -15.14 5.71 -13.62
C HIS A 106 -15.24 6.84 -12.60
N SER A 107 -15.29 8.07 -13.08
CA SER A 107 -15.15 9.28 -12.26
C SER A 107 -16.38 10.20 -12.30
N GLY A 108 -17.54 9.66 -12.71
CA GLY A 108 -18.76 10.44 -12.96
C GLY A 108 -19.28 11.21 -11.74
N PHE A 109 -18.92 10.77 -10.54
CA PHE A 109 -19.40 11.30 -9.26
C PHE A 109 -18.49 12.36 -8.62
N LEU A 110 -17.39 12.77 -9.27
CA LEU A 110 -16.42 13.70 -8.67
C LEU A 110 -16.87 15.17 -8.64
N ALA A 111 -17.93 15.53 -9.35
CA ALA A 111 -18.48 16.88 -9.34
C ALA A 111 -19.56 17.05 -8.25
N GLU A 112 -19.68 18.24 -7.67
CA GLU A 112 -20.77 18.53 -6.74
C GLU A 112 -22.15 18.54 -7.43
N PRO A 113 -23.23 18.13 -6.73
CA PRO A 113 -23.27 17.68 -5.33
C PRO A 113 -22.91 16.18 -5.12
N ARG A 114 -22.59 15.46 -6.20
CA ARG A 114 -22.38 14.00 -6.16
C ARG A 114 -21.16 13.61 -5.35
N ARG A 115 -20.09 14.40 -5.40
CA ARG A 115 -18.89 14.14 -4.60
C ARG A 115 -19.19 14.17 -3.10
N SER A 116 -19.86 15.21 -2.62
CA SER A 116 -20.27 15.28 -1.20
C SER A 116 -21.19 14.12 -0.82
N ALA A 117 -22.15 13.77 -1.69
CA ALA A 117 -23.03 12.62 -1.45
C ALA A 117 -22.27 11.28 -1.41
N HIS A 118 -21.28 11.11 -2.28
CA HIS A 118 -20.44 9.93 -2.31
C HIS A 118 -19.56 9.80 -1.06
N VAL A 119 -18.93 10.90 -0.60
CA VAL A 119 -18.20 10.93 0.67
C VAL A 119 -19.12 10.54 1.84
N ALA A 120 -20.34 11.07 1.89
CA ALA A 120 -21.31 10.71 2.93
C ALA A 120 -21.69 9.22 2.88
N ALA A 121 -21.86 8.65 1.69
CA ALA A 121 -22.16 7.22 1.52
C ALA A 121 -21.00 6.33 1.99
N LEU A 122 -19.74 6.71 1.71
CA LEU A 122 -18.55 5.99 2.18
C LEU A 122 -18.42 6.04 3.70
N LEU A 123 -18.69 7.19 4.33
CA LEU A 123 -18.67 7.31 5.78
C LEU A 123 -19.76 6.46 6.45
N ALA A 124 -20.98 6.49 5.90
CA ALA A 124 -22.08 5.66 6.37
C ALA A 124 -21.75 4.16 6.26
N LEU A 125 -21.11 3.74 5.17
CA LEU A 125 -20.67 2.36 4.98
C LEU A 125 -19.77 1.85 6.13
N VAL A 126 -18.81 2.67 6.55
CA VAL A 126 -17.89 2.34 7.66
C VAL A 126 -18.64 2.25 8.98
N ASP A 127 -19.51 3.22 9.25
CA ASP A 127 -20.26 3.29 10.51
C ASP A 127 -21.25 2.12 10.62
N GLU A 128 -22.01 1.82 9.56
CA GLU A 128 -23.03 0.76 9.53
C GLU A 128 -22.47 -0.66 9.69
N ASN A 129 -21.26 -0.89 9.19
CA ASN A 129 -20.63 -2.21 9.21
C ASN A 129 -19.51 -2.33 10.25
N GLY A 130 -19.23 -1.25 10.97
CA GLY A 130 -18.21 -1.20 12.01
C GLY A 130 -16.80 -1.48 11.48
N TYR A 131 -16.49 -1.12 10.24
CA TYR A 131 -15.14 -1.29 9.68
C TYR A 131 -14.12 -0.41 10.40
N ASP A 132 -12.83 -0.75 10.30
CA ASP A 132 -11.75 0.04 10.91
C ASP A 132 -11.35 1.25 10.05
N GLY A 133 -11.82 1.26 8.80
CA GLY A 133 -11.56 2.27 7.79
C GLY A 133 -12.02 1.82 6.40
N LEU A 134 -11.51 2.49 5.37
CA LEU A 134 -11.67 2.09 3.96
C LEU A 134 -10.36 2.19 3.20
N ASP A 135 -10.25 1.40 2.15
CA ASP A 135 -9.26 1.56 1.10
C ASP A 135 -9.94 2.13 -0.15
N LEU A 136 -9.46 3.28 -0.64
CA LEU A 136 -9.91 3.85 -1.91
C LEU A 136 -8.98 3.38 -3.03
N ASP A 137 -9.53 2.61 -3.95
CA ASP A 137 -8.81 2.06 -5.10
C ASP A 137 -9.45 2.54 -6.41
N TYR A 138 -9.25 3.82 -6.70
CA TYR A 138 -9.87 4.51 -7.83
C TYR A 138 -8.85 4.65 -8.96
N GLU A 139 -9.09 3.87 -10.01
CA GLU A 139 -8.21 3.65 -11.15
C GLU A 139 -8.83 4.21 -12.44
N GLU A 140 -8.03 4.25 -13.51
CA GLU A 140 -8.43 4.69 -14.85
C GLU A 140 -9.01 6.13 -14.96
N PHE A 141 -8.82 6.97 -13.94
CA PHE A 141 -9.34 8.33 -13.95
C PHE A 141 -8.56 9.22 -14.94
N PRO A 142 -9.21 10.08 -15.72
CA PRO A 142 -8.49 10.97 -16.63
C PRO A 142 -7.79 12.10 -15.85
N LEU A 143 -6.67 12.63 -16.35
CA LEU A 143 -5.92 13.72 -15.70
C LEU A 143 -6.79 14.93 -15.30
N SER A 144 -7.87 15.22 -16.04
CA SER A 144 -8.81 16.30 -15.70
C SER A 144 -9.49 16.15 -14.33
N THR A 145 -9.44 14.97 -13.72
CA THR A 145 -10.00 14.73 -12.38
C THR A 145 -9.02 14.95 -11.25
N ARG A 146 -7.77 15.36 -11.52
CA ARG A 146 -6.73 15.49 -10.49
C ARG A 146 -7.18 16.28 -9.26
N GLU A 147 -7.72 17.47 -9.48
CA GLU A 147 -8.25 18.34 -8.42
C GLU A 147 -9.46 17.74 -7.72
N PRO A 148 -10.58 17.42 -8.41
CA PRO A 148 -11.77 16.95 -7.72
C PRO A 148 -11.62 15.56 -7.08
N PHE A 149 -10.67 14.73 -7.55
CA PHE A 149 -10.31 13.48 -6.88
C PHE A 149 -9.55 13.75 -5.58
N SER A 150 -8.60 14.69 -5.58
CA SER A 150 -7.89 15.09 -4.36
C SER A 150 -8.84 15.68 -3.31
N GLU A 151 -9.79 16.53 -3.72
CA GLU A 151 -10.82 17.09 -2.84
C GLU A 151 -11.72 16.01 -2.22
N LEU A 152 -12.03 14.94 -2.97
CA LEU A 152 -12.79 13.80 -2.46
C LEU A 152 -12.02 13.05 -1.38
N VAL A 153 -10.73 12.77 -1.61
CA VAL A 153 -9.89 12.03 -0.67
C VAL A 153 -9.63 12.84 0.60
N GLU A 154 -9.42 14.15 0.48
CA GLU A 154 -9.29 15.06 1.63
C GLU A 154 -10.56 15.10 2.48
N ALA A 155 -11.74 15.23 1.86
CA ALA A 155 -13.01 15.24 2.56
C ALA A 155 -13.29 13.89 3.24
N LEU A 156 -12.99 12.77 2.56
CA LEU A 156 -13.14 11.44 3.13
C LEU A 156 -12.18 11.21 4.31
N GLY A 157 -10.91 11.57 4.16
CA GLY A 157 -9.89 11.44 5.21
C GLY A 157 -10.30 12.19 6.47
N ALA A 158 -10.67 13.48 6.33
CA ALA A 158 -11.18 14.27 7.45
C ALA A 158 -12.42 13.64 8.10
N GLY A 159 -13.36 13.12 7.30
CA GLY A 159 -14.57 12.47 7.79
C GLY A 159 -14.30 11.17 8.56
N LEU A 160 -13.34 10.36 8.10
CA LEU A 160 -12.92 9.12 8.75
C LEU A 160 -12.15 9.40 10.03
N HIS A 161 -11.20 10.34 10.01
CA HIS A 161 -10.43 10.72 11.20
C HIS A 161 -11.31 11.29 12.31
N ALA A 162 -12.33 12.08 11.97
CA ALA A 162 -13.32 12.58 12.93
C ALA A 162 -14.12 11.44 13.63
N ARG A 163 -14.17 10.25 13.03
CA ARG A 163 -14.80 9.04 13.56
C ARG A 163 -13.79 8.08 14.22
N GLY A 164 -12.51 8.46 14.29
CA GLY A 164 -11.43 7.59 14.72
C GLY A 164 -11.18 6.42 13.77
N LYS A 165 -11.53 6.54 12.49
CA LYS A 165 -11.35 5.52 11.44
C LYS A 165 -10.15 5.84 10.57
N LEU A 166 -9.65 4.83 9.85
CA LEU A 166 -8.47 4.93 9.00
C LEU A 166 -8.85 5.15 7.53
N LEU A 167 -8.00 5.84 6.79
CA LEU A 167 -8.04 5.91 5.34
C LEU A 167 -6.80 5.26 4.72
N SER A 168 -7.01 4.30 3.83
CA SER A 168 -6.02 3.80 2.89
C SER A 168 -6.33 4.35 1.50
N VAL A 169 -5.30 4.70 0.74
CA VAL A 169 -5.41 5.08 -0.67
C VAL A 169 -4.46 4.23 -1.48
N THR A 170 -5.01 3.56 -2.49
CA THR A 170 -4.27 2.75 -3.46
C THR A 170 -4.02 3.57 -4.72
N VAL A 171 -2.77 3.59 -5.19
CA VAL A 171 -2.33 4.42 -6.32
C VAL A 171 -1.50 3.64 -7.33
N HIS A 172 -1.56 4.06 -8.60
CA HIS A 172 -0.70 3.54 -9.65
C HIS A 172 0.75 3.94 -9.40
N ALA A 173 1.67 3.00 -9.61
CA ALA A 173 3.10 3.28 -9.57
C ALA A 173 3.51 4.37 -10.58
N LYS A 174 4.28 5.34 -10.12
CA LYS A 174 4.91 6.38 -10.95
C LYS A 174 6.23 6.85 -10.34
N THR A 175 7.07 7.45 -11.18
CA THR A 175 8.38 8.00 -10.80
C THR A 175 8.45 9.52 -10.92
N GLU A 176 7.35 10.16 -11.29
CA GLU A 176 7.21 11.59 -11.45
C GLU A 176 5.76 12.04 -11.22
N ALA A 177 5.52 13.35 -11.09
CA ALA A 177 4.22 13.88 -10.68
C ALA A 177 3.09 13.64 -11.69
N GLU A 178 3.38 13.82 -12.97
CA GLU A 178 2.45 13.69 -14.09
C GLU A 178 3.12 12.94 -15.24
N PRO A 179 3.23 11.60 -15.13
CA PRO A 179 3.89 10.80 -16.15
C PRO A 179 3.19 10.92 -17.50
N SER A 180 3.98 11.21 -18.54
CA SER A 180 3.45 11.29 -19.89
C SER A 180 2.93 9.90 -20.33
N GLY A 181 1.72 9.85 -20.90
CA GLY A 181 1.14 8.59 -21.38
C GLY A 181 0.41 7.75 -20.34
N TYR A 182 0.37 8.15 -19.06
CA TYR A 182 -0.42 7.45 -18.04
C TYR A 182 -1.38 8.40 -17.29
N PRO A 183 -2.50 8.81 -17.92
CA PRO A 183 -3.41 9.83 -17.37
C PRO A 183 -3.94 9.52 -15.97
N SER A 184 -4.18 8.25 -15.65
CA SER A 184 -4.65 7.82 -14.32
C SER A 184 -3.61 8.05 -13.23
N ALA A 185 -2.36 7.63 -13.46
CA ALA A 185 -1.27 7.94 -12.53
C ALA A 185 -1.03 9.45 -12.40
N ALA A 186 -1.23 10.22 -13.48
CA ALA A 186 -1.12 11.67 -13.46
C ALA A 186 -2.29 12.36 -12.73
N ALA A 187 -3.48 11.76 -12.71
CA ALA A 187 -4.64 12.24 -11.95
C ALA A 187 -4.48 12.06 -10.43
N GLN A 188 -3.59 11.15 -9.99
CA GLN A 188 -3.37 10.88 -8.57
C GLN A 188 -2.33 11.86 -7.99
N ASP A 189 -2.78 12.93 -7.33
CA ASP A 189 -1.90 13.89 -6.65
C ASP A 189 -1.29 13.30 -5.36
N TRP A 190 -0.18 12.57 -5.49
CA TRP A 190 0.40 11.82 -4.39
C TRP A 190 0.62 12.64 -3.11
N PRO A 191 1.21 13.86 -3.13
CA PRO A 191 1.31 14.69 -1.93
C PRO A 191 -0.03 14.98 -1.23
N ARG A 192 -1.08 15.31 -1.98
CA ARG A 192 -2.40 15.60 -1.39
C ARG A 192 -3.09 14.33 -0.88
N LEU A 193 -3.07 13.28 -1.68
CA LEU A 193 -3.67 11.99 -1.33
C LEU A 193 -3.00 11.37 -0.09
N ALA A 194 -1.66 11.38 -0.04
CA ALA A 194 -0.91 10.83 1.09
C ALA A 194 -1.02 11.70 2.36
N ALA A 195 -1.21 13.01 2.23
CA ALA A 195 -1.47 13.88 3.39
C ALA A 195 -2.79 13.50 4.09
N ALA A 196 -3.82 13.13 3.32
CA ALA A 196 -5.13 12.72 3.84
C ALA A 196 -5.18 11.26 4.35
N ALA A 197 -4.28 10.39 3.88
CA ALA A 197 -4.29 8.96 4.19
C ALA A 197 -3.47 8.58 5.44
N ASP A 198 -3.81 7.45 6.05
CA ASP A 198 -3.02 6.75 7.09
C ASP A 198 -2.11 5.67 6.50
N VAL A 199 -2.53 5.11 5.36
CA VAL A 199 -1.84 4.09 4.58
C VAL A 199 -1.84 4.51 3.11
N PHE A 200 -0.66 4.47 2.48
CA PHE A 200 -0.50 4.85 1.08
C PHE A 200 0.09 3.69 0.30
N ASN A 201 -0.79 2.88 -0.30
CA ASN A 201 -0.40 1.68 -1.04
C ASN A 201 -0.05 2.02 -2.48
N VAL A 202 1.16 1.69 -2.91
CA VAL A 202 1.57 1.88 -4.31
C VAL A 202 1.57 0.54 -5.03
N MET A 203 0.83 0.43 -6.12
CA MET A 203 0.78 -0.76 -6.97
C MET A 203 2.07 -0.92 -7.79
N THR A 204 3.17 -1.26 -7.12
CA THR A 204 4.51 -1.50 -7.70
C THR A 204 4.60 -2.85 -8.41
N TYR A 205 3.62 -3.12 -9.27
CA TYR A 205 3.54 -4.27 -10.15
C TYR A 205 2.88 -3.87 -11.46
N ASP A 206 2.72 -4.83 -12.37
CA ASP A 206 2.22 -4.60 -13.73
C ASP A 206 3.08 -3.61 -14.54
N TYR A 207 4.40 -3.57 -14.26
CA TYR A 207 5.38 -2.91 -15.14
C TYR A 207 5.30 -3.51 -16.54
N THR A 208 5.28 -4.84 -16.62
CA THR A 208 4.78 -5.57 -17.79
C THR A 208 3.44 -6.19 -17.44
N ASN A 209 2.37 -5.51 -17.83
CA ASN A 209 1.01 -6.00 -17.63
C ASN A 209 0.60 -7.02 -18.71
N ARG A 210 -0.59 -7.62 -18.54
CA ARG A 210 -1.11 -8.63 -19.47
C ARG A 210 -1.24 -8.20 -20.93
N ASN A 211 -1.32 -6.91 -21.22
CA ASN A 211 -1.51 -6.37 -22.57
C ASN A 211 -0.18 -6.04 -23.27
N GLU A 212 0.94 -6.21 -22.58
CA GLU A 212 2.29 -5.99 -23.11
C GLU A 212 2.96 -7.29 -23.54
N PRO A 213 3.98 -7.24 -24.43
CA PRO A 213 4.79 -8.41 -24.74
C PRO A 213 5.41 -9.06 -23.49
N PRO A 214 5.77 -10.36 -23.52
CA PRO A 214 6.27 -11.06 -22.34
C PRO A 214 7.45 -10.36 -21.66
N GLY A 215 7.37 -10.23 -20.34
CA GLY A 215 8.38 -9.57 -19.52
C GLY A 215 8.08 -9.66 -18.01
N PRO A 216 9.01 -9.19 -17.17
CA PRO A 216 8.87 -9.22 -15.72
C PRO A 216 7.73 -8.31 -15.21
N VAL A 217 6.97 -8.79 -14.24
CA VAL A 217 5.82 -8.08 -13.66
C VAL A 217 6.28 -6.88 -12.82
N ALA A 218 7.36 -7.03 -12.05
CA ALA A 218 7.88 -5.98 -11.18
C ALA A 218 9.42 -6.00 -11.07
N PRO A 219 10.14 -5.41 -12.05
CA PRO A 219 11.60 -5.24 -12.01
C PRO A 219 12.06 -4.47 -10.78
N ARG A 220 13.14 -4.90 -10.12
CA ARG A 220 13.61 -4.28 -8.87
C ARG A 220 14.09 -2.85 -9.09
N SER A 221 14.80 -2.60 -10.19
CA SER A 221 15.26 -1.25 -10.53
C SER A 221 14.11 -0.24 -10.67
N TRP A 222 13.01 -0.63 -11.34
CA TRP A 222 11.81 0.18 -11.47
C TRP A 222 11.10 0.36 -10.13
N VAL A 223 10.92 -0.72 -9.36
CA VAL A 223 10.35 -0.66 -8.02
C VAL A 223 11.12 0.32 -7.12
N ALA A 224 12.44 0.28 -7.11
CA ALA A 224 13.27 1.19 -6.33
C ALA A 224 13.07 2.67 -6.73
N ASN A 225 12.91 2.96 -8.03
CA ASN A 225 12.62 4.32 -8.50
C ASN A 225 11.24 4.79 -8.05
N VAL A 226 10.22 3.92 -8.12
CA VAL A 226 8.87 4.24 -7.66
C VAL A 226 8.85 4.47 -6.15
N VAL A 227 9.52 3.62 -5.37
CA VAL A 227 9.64 3.79 -3.90
C VAL A 227 10.37 5.08 -3.56
N THR A 228 11.46 5.40 -4.26
CA THR A 228 12.21 6.66 -4.04
C THR A 228 11.30 7.88 -4.25
N TYR A 229 10.52 7.89 -5.33
CA TYR A 229 9.55 8.95 -5.59
C TYR A 229 8.44 8.98 -4.52
N GLY A 230 7.91 7.81 -4.15
CA GLY A 230 6.87 7.65 -3.14
C GLY A 230 7.28 8.13 -1.76
N LEU A 231 8.53 7.88 -1.35
CA LEU A 231 9.06 8.36 -0.07
C LEU A 231 9.10 9.90 -0.03
N GLY A 232 9.42 10.54 -1.16
CA GLY A 232 9.39 11.99 -1.28
C GLY A 232 7.97 12.59 -1.22
N ALA A 233 6.94 11.84 -1.62
CA ALA A 233 5.56 12.32 -1.65
C ALA A 233 4.74 11.97 -0.40
N ALA A 234 4.90 10.75 0.12
CA ALA A 234 4.03 10.18 1.16
C ALA A 234 4.72 9.99 2.52
N GLY A 235 6.06 10.03 2.57
CA GLY A 235 6.83 9.70 3.77
C GLY A 235 6.96 8.20 4.03
N ALA A 236 8.02 7.82 4.75
CA ALA A 236 8.33 6.43 5.08
C ALA A 236 7.32 5.80 6.05
N GLU A 237 6.56 6.62 6.78
CA GLU A 237 5.61 6.18 7.79
C GLU A 237 4.24 5.78 7.24
N LYS A 238 3.95 6.05 5.96
CA LYS A 238 2.67 5.72 5.32
C LYS A 238 2.81 4.85 4.07
N LEU A 239 3.91 5.01 3.33
CA LEU A 239 4.14 4.34 2.06
C LEU A 239 4.22 2.82 2.25
N GLN A 240 3.40 2.06 1.53
CA GLN A 240 3.51 0.60 1.44
C GLN A 240 3.76 0.15 0.00
N LEU A 241 4.60 -0.88 -0.13
CA LEU A 241 5.00 -1.46 -1.40
C LEU A 241 4.01 -2.55 -1.85
N GLY A 242 3.43 -2.40 -3.04
CA GLY A 242 2.63 -3.43 -3.70
C GLY A 242 3.47 -4.64 -4.13
N LEU A 243 3.06 -5.84 -3.73
CA LEU A 243 3.73 -7.09 -4.04
C LEU A 243 2.86 -7.99 -4.93
N PRO A 244 3.31 -8.34 -6.14
CA PRO A 244 2.62 -9.31 -6.98
C PRO A 244 2.90 -10.73 -6.47
N PHE A 245 1.90 -11.40 -5.90
CA PHE A 245 1.90 -12.83 -5.56
C PHE A 245 1.40 -13.71 -6.72
N TYR A 246 1.37 -13.12 -7.92
CA TYR A 246 0.98 -13.73 -9.17
C TYR A 246 2.08 -13.56 -10.21
N GLY A 247 1.77 -14.03 -11.41
CA GLY A 247 2.55 -13.87 -12.60
C GLY A 247 1.66 -13.85 -13.85
N TYR A 248 2.29 -13.85 -15.01
CA TYR A 248 1.59 -13.93 -16.29
C TYR A 248 2.14 -15.06 -17.17
N VAL A 249 1.23 -15.68 -17.92
CA VAL A 249 1.55 -16.63 -18.98
C VAL A 249 1.05 -16.11 -20.33
N TRP A 250 1.98 -15.89 -21.25
CA TRP A 250 1.69 -15.44 -22.61
C TRP A 250 1.60 -16.64 -23.56
N LYS A 251 0.37 -16.96 -23.97
CA LYS A 251 0.14 -18.03 -24.97
C LYS A 251 0.57 -17.54 -26.35
N ARG A 252 1.36 -18.36 -27.03
CA ARG A 252 2.03 -18.05 -28.31
C ARG A 252 3.01 -16.86 -28.20
N GLY A 253 3.52 -16.57 -27.00
CA GLY A 253 4.52 -15.53 -26.76
C GLY A 253 4.05 -14.11 -27.09
N ARG A 254 2.75 -13.82 -27.00
CA ARG A 254 2.17 -12.51 -27.34
C ARG A 254 0.96 -12.17 -26.48
N PRO A 255 0.58 -10.87 -26.37
CA PRO A 255 -0.59 -10.46 -25.62
C PRO A 255 -1.91 -11.01 -26.21
N PRO A 256 -2.99 -11.09 -25.41
CA PRO A 256 -3.01 -10.86 -23.96
C PRO A 256 -2.50 -12.07 -23.18
N ALA A 257 -1.84 -11.83 -22.05
CA ALA A 257 -1.52 -12.86 -21.08
C ALA A 257 -2.74 -13.30 -20.27
N ALA A 258 -2.63 -14.49 -19.68
CA ALA A 258 -3.46 -14.92 -18.57
C ALA A 258 -2.66 -14.81 -17.27
N ALA A 259 -3.31 -14.40 -16.17
CA ALA A 259 -2.71 -14.47 -14.85
C ALA A 259 -2.40 -15.94 -14.50
N THR A 260 -1.30 -16.17 -13.78
CA THR A 260 -0.89 -17.48 -13.27
C THR A 260 -0.39 -17.33 -11.84
N THR A 261 -0.37 -18.45 -11.12
CA THR A 261 0.16 -18.53 -9.77
C THR A 261 1.50 -19.26 -9.76
N TRP A 262 2.25 -19.17 -8.66
CA TRP A 262 3.47 -19.95 -8.49
C TRP A 262 3.18 -21.44 -8.58
N GLU A 263 2.14 -21.92 -7.89
CA GLU A 263 1.75 -23.33 -7.86
C GLU A 263 1.39 -23.86 -9.27
N ALA A 264 0.63 -23.09 -10.05
CA ALA A 264 0.31 -23.44 -11.43
C ALA A 264 1.55 -23.47 -12.33
N THR A 265 2.45 -22.52 -12.14
CA THR A 265 3.72 -22.43 -12.88
C THR A 265 4.65 -23.59 -12.54
N ARG A 266 4.75 -23.97 -11.25
CA ARG A 266 5.51 -25.14 -10.80
C ARG A 266 4.99 -26.43 -11.42
N ARG A 267 3.67 -26.63 -11.44
CA ARG A 267 3.05 -27.78 -12.14
C ARG A 267 3.43 -27.82 -13.61
N LEU A 268 3.39 -26.69 -14.31
CA LEU A 268 3.77 -26.59 -15.73
C LEU A 268 5.24 -27.01 -15.94
N ILE A 269 6.15 -26.45 -15.13
CA ILE A 269 7.60 -26.77 -15.18
C ILE A 269 7.82 -28.26 -14.93
N ASP A 270 7.21 -28.82 -13.88
CA ASP A 270 7.43 -30.20 -13.46
C ASP A 270 6.80 -31.21 -14.43
N GLN A 271 5.66 -30.88 -15.04
CA GLN A 271 4.97 -31.72 -16.03
C GLN A 271 5.76 -31.84 -17.33
N PHE A 272 6.31 -30.72 -17.84
CA PHE A 272 7.01 -30.69 -19.12
C PHE A 272 8.53 -30.75 -19.00
N LYS A 273 9.07 -30.81 -17.77
CA LYS A 273 10.52 -30.79 -17.49
C LYS A 273 11.20 -29.57 -18.12
N LEU A 274 10.58 -28.41 -17.94
CA LEU A 274 11.08 -27.15 -18.50
C LEU A 274 12.33 -26.68 -17.76
N ASP A 275 13.27 -26.12 -18.51
CA ASP A 275 14.36 -25.33 -17.93
C ASP A 275 13.78 -24.02 -17.40
N ALA A 276 13.91 -23.81 -16.10
CA ALA A 276 13.48 -22.59 -15.43
C ALA A 276 14.69 -21.71 -15.12
N ALA A 277 14.55 -20.41 -15.33
CA ALA A 277 15.55 -19.40 -15.07
C ALA A 277 15.00 -18.31 -14.15
N ARG A 278 15.87 -17.38 -13.79
CA ARG A 278 15.52 -16.14 -13.08
C ARG A 278 15.75 -14.98 -14.02
N GLU A 279 14.76 -14.11 -14.16
CA GLU A 279 14.96 -12.86 -14.86
C GLU A 279 15.95 -11.99 -14.05
N PRO A 280 17.05 -11.47 -14.65
CA PRO A 280 18.15 -10.88 -13.89
C PRO A 280 17.82 -9.68 -12.98
N ASP A 281 16.88 -8.81 -13.37
CA ASP A 281 16.55 -7.62 -12.57
C ASP A 281 15.49 -7.92 -11.51
N SER A 282 14.31 -8.39 -11.92
CA SER A 282 13.20 -8.75 -11.03
C SER A 282 13.53 -9.93 -10.11
N GLY A 283 14.31 -10.91 -10.61
CA GLY A 283 14.46 -12.23 -9.99
C GLY A 283 13.22 -13.11 -10.10
N GLU A 284 12.25 -12.75 -10.94
CA GLU A 284 11.06 -13.57 -11.17
C GLU A 284 11.44 -14.90 -11.82
N LEU A 285 10.75 -15.97 -11.39
CA LEU A 285 10.89 -17.28 -12.00
C LEU A 285 10.31 -17.20 -13.41
N THR A 286 11.10 -17.59 -14.40
CA THR A 286 10.68 -17.61 -15.80
C THR A 286 10.97 -18.95 -16.44
N ALA A 287 10.09 -19.38 -17.34
CA ALA A 287 10.26 -20.58 -18.14
C ALA A 287 9.59 -20.41 -19.50
N GLU A 288 10.05 -21.19 -20.47
CA GLU A 288 9.42 -21.28 -21.78
C GLU A 288 8.93 -22.71 -22.04
N LEU A 289 7.65 -22.84 -22.38
CA LEU A 289 7.12 -24.07 -22.96
C LEU A 289 7.35 -24.01 -24.47
N ASP A 290 8.34 -24.74 -24.98
CA ASP A 290 8.60 -24.89 -26.42
C ASP A 290 8.61 -26.39 -26.79
N VAL A 291 7.43 -26.98 -26.75
CA VAL A 291 7.22 -28.42 -27.01
C VAL A 291 6.43 -28.59 -28.30
N THR A 292 6.96 -29.39 -29.23
CA THR A 292 6.33 -29.70 -30.52
C THR A 292 4.87 -30.15 -30.34
N GLY A 293 3.94 -29.49 -31.02
CA GLY A 293 2.51 -29.78 -30.96
C GLY A 293 1.74 -29.02 -29.89
N LEU A 294 2.40 -28.24 -29.03
CA LEU A 294 1.79 -27.33 -28.08
C LEU A 294 2.07 -25.87 -28.46
N PRO A 295 1.16 -24.93 -28.13
CA PRO A 295 1.44 -23.51 -28.32
C PRO A 295 2.58 -23.09 -27.39
N ARG A 296 3.55 -22.33 -27.93
CA ARG A 296 4.62 -21.72 -27.14
C ARG A 296 4.04 -20.95 -25.96
N GLN A 297 4.61 -21.04 -24.77
CA GLN A 297 4.23 -20.20 -23.63
C GLN A 297 5.46 -19.61 -22.99
N THR A 298 5.38 -18.34 -22.62
CA THR A 298 6.41 -17.68 -21.80
C THR A 298 5.74 -17.30 -20.49
N VAL A 299 6.35 -17.67 -19.36
CA VAL A 299 5.83 -17.39 -18.02
C VAL A 299 6.82 -16.56 -17.22
N TYR A 300 6.30 -15.64 -16.43
CA TYR A 300 7.00 -14.93 -15.36
C TYR A 300 6.14 -15.02 -14.11
N VAL A 301 6.71 -15.37 -12.96
CA VAL A 301 5.98 -15.47 -11.69
C VAL A 301 6.87 -15.11 -10.50
N SER A 302 6.28 -14.44 -9.51
CA SER A 302 6.94 -14.17 -8.24
C SER A 302 6.90 -15.38 -7.29
N ASP A 303 7.97 -15.55 -6.51
CA ASP A 303 8.05 -16.52 -5.42
C ASP A 303 8.92 -16.01 -4.27
N ALA A 304 9.24 -16.86 -3.30
CA ALA A 304 9.98 -16.45 -2.12
C ALA A 304 11.36 -15.83 -2.43
N LEU A 305 12.06 -16.33 -3.46
CA LEU A 305 13.35 -15.76 -3.87
C LEU A 305 13.19 -14.40 -4.55
N THR A 306 12.13 -14.24 -5.36
CA THR A 306 11.77 -12.94 -5.93
C THR A 306 11.49 -11.92 -4.83
N LEU A 307 10.67 -12.29 -3.83
CA LEU A 307 10.32 -11.41 -2.73
C LEU A 307 11.55 -11.05 -1.89
N ALA A 308 12.34 -12.02 -1.47
CA ALA A 308 13.52 -11.78 -0.63
C ALA A 308 14.51 -10.86 -1.33
N GLY A 309 14.75 -11.05 -2.63
CA GLY A 309 15.61 -10.18 -3.42
C GLY A 309 15.06 -8.77 -3.57
N ARG A 310 13.73 -8.60 -3.69
CA ARG A 310 13.09 -7.28 -3.78
C ARG A 310 13.19 -6.52 -2.47
N LEU A 311 12.84 -7.15 -1.35
CA LEU A 311 12.95 -6.52 -0.03
C LEU A 311 14.41 -6.21 0.33
N GLY A 312 15.34 -7.13 0.02
CA GLY A 312 16.77 -6.94 0.24
C GLY A 312 17.39 -5.81 -0.61
N ASP A 313 16.95 -5.62 -1.87
CA ASP A 313 17.42 -4.50 -2.71
C ASP A 313 16.95 -3.14 -2.15
N LEU A 314 15.72 -3.05 -1.65
CA LEU A 314 15.22 -1.84 -1.01
C LEU A 314 15.95 -1.53 0.30
N ASP A 315 16.16 -2.55 1.15
CA ASP A 315 16.92 -2.41 2.40
C ASP A 315 18.37 -1.97 2.12
N GLY A 316 19.04 -2.62 1.17
CA GLY A 316 20.41 -2.27 0.77
C GLY A 316 20.56 -0.86 0.20
N ARG A 317 19.47 -0.26 -0.31
CA ARG A 317 19.41 1.13 -0.77
C ARG A 317 18.96 2.12 0.31
N GLY A 318 18.60 1.65 1.50
CA GLY A 318 18.04 2.47 2.57
C GLY A 318 16.63 2.99 2.28
N LEU A 319 15.87 2.32 1.41
CA LEU A 319 14.52 2.69 1.01
C LEU A 319 13.48 2.02 1.92
N ALA A 320 13.44 2.46 3.19
CA ALA A 320 12.53 1.92 4.19
C ALA A 320 11.09 2.41 3.97
N THR A 321 10.14 1.48 3.88
CA THR A 321 8.70 1.73 3.76
C THR A 321 7.97 1.38 5.06
N ALA A 322 6.70 1.78 5.18
CA ALA A 322 5.83 1.45 6.31
C ALA A 322 5.29 0.02 6.27
N GLY A 323 5.61 -0.74 5.22
CA GLY A 323 4.99 -2.03 4.98
C GLY A 323 4.95 -2.45 3.52
N VAL A 324 4.15 -3.49 3.30
CA VAL A 324 3.84 -4.07 1.99
C VAL A 324 2.33 -4.35 1.89
N ALA A 325 1.80 -4.32 0.67
CA ALA A 325 0.43 -4.69 0.36
C ALA A 325 0.42 -5.75 -0.76
N ILE A 326 -0.26 -6.87 -0.56
CA ILE A 326 -0.14 -8.07 -1.39
C ILE A 326 -1.34 -8.23 -2.32
N TRP A 327 -1.08 -8.44 -3.61
CA TRP A 327 -2.06 -8.81 -4.64
C TRP A 327 -1.54 -10.00 -5.46
N GLY A 328 -2.24 -11.11 -5.69
CA GLY A 328 -3.37 -11.66 -4.94
C GLY A 328 -2.94 -12.96 -4.26
N ILE A 329 -3.62 -13.32 -3.18
CA ILE A 329 -3.36 -14.52 -2.38
C ILE A 329 -4.06 -15.75 -2.99
N GLY A 330 -3.53 -16.95 -2.76
CA GLY A 330 -4.09 -18.19 -3.26
C GLY A 330 -3.31 -18.71 -4.46
N GLY A 331 -2.27 -19.47 -4.16
CA GLY A 331 -1.40 -20.15 -5.15
C GLY A 331 0.01 -19.58 -5.22
N GLU A 332 0.36 -18.64 -4.35
CA GLU A 332 1.71 -18.15 -4.11
C GLU A 332 2.64 -19.27 -3.62
N ASP A 333 3.94 -19.03 -3.65
CA ASP A 333 4.92 -19.87 -2.97
C ASP A 333 4.73 -19.76 -1.44
N PRO A 334 4.41 -20.85 -0.72
CA PRO A 334 4.21 -20.80 0.74
C PRO A 334 5.42 -20.25 1.50
N ALA A 335 6.64 -20.39 0.98
CA ALA A 335 7.85 -19.86 1.60
C ALA A 335 7.88 -18.31 1.63
N THR A 336 7.06 -17.64 0.81
CA THR A 336 6.92 -16.19 0.77
C THR A 336 6.45 -15.63 2.13
N TRP A 337 5.60 -16.36 2.85
CA TRP A 337 5.15 -15.97 4.18
C TRP A 337 6.29 -15.98 5.21
N GLN A 338 7.23 -16.93 5.10
CA GLN A 338 8.42 -16.93 5.96
C GLN A 338 9.33 -15.74 5.64
N VAL A 339 9.51 -15.39 4.37
CA VAL A 339 10.27 -14.20 3.98
C VAL A 339 9.68 -12.94 4.60
N LEU A 340 8.35 -12.81 4.62
CA LEU A 340 7.68 -11.68 5.29
C LEU A 340 7.90 -11.67 6.81
N ARG A 341 7.84 -12.84 7.47
CA ARG A 341 8.14 -12.96 8.90
C ARG A 341 9.56 -12.52 9.22
N ASP A 342 10.52 -12.92 8.40
CA ASP A 342 11.95 -12.63 8.60
C ASP A 342 12.27 -11.16 8.28
N ALA A 343 11.62 -10.59 7.26
CA ALA A 343 11.86 -9.22 6.84
C ALA A 343 11.24 -8.17 7.78
N ARG A 344 10.27 -8.55 8.62
CA ARG A 344 9.48 -7.64 9.45
C ARG A 344 10.36 -7.01 10.56
N PRO A 345 10.69 -5.70 10.48
CA PRO A 345 11.56 -5.07 11.47
C PRO A 345 10.84 -4.74 12.78
N ALA A 346 9.51 -4.70 12.77
CA ALA A 346 8.68 -4.29 13.91
C ALA A 346 7.20 -4.65 13.75
N GLN A 347 6.45 -4.50 14.84
CA GLN A 347 5.00 -4.70 14.83
C GLN A 347 4.26 -3.58 14.09
N CYS A 348 3.10 -3.91 13.54
CA CYS A 348 2.25 -2.96 12.83
C CYS A 348 1.47 -2.07 13.81
N ARG A 349 1.66 -0.76 13.69
CA ARG A 349 0.95 0.25 14.50
C ARG A 349 -0.57 0.22 14.30
N LEU A 350 -1.04 -0.21 13.13
CA LEU A 350 -2.46 -0.20 12.80
C LEU A 350 -3.25 -1.19 13.66
N ARG A 351 -2.64 -2.34 14.01
CA ARG A 351 -3.22 -3.31 14.95
C ARG A 351 -3.33 -2.76 16.37
N ALA A 352 -2.29 -2.07 16.84
CA ALA A 352 -2.29 -1.47 18.18
C ALA A 352 -3.42 -0.44 18.33
N SER A 353 -3.63 0.40 17.31
CA SER A 353 -4.72 1.38 17.30
C SER A 353 -6.11 0.75 17.19
N ALA A 354 -6.24 -0.42 16.54
CA ALA A 354 -7.52 -1.13 16.47
C ALA A 354 -7.92 -1.74 17.83
N ALA A 355 -6.96 -2.25 18.61
CA ALA A 355 -7.24 -2.82 19.93
C ALA A 355 -7.72 -1.79 20.98
N THR A 356 -7.48 -0.50 20.75
CA THR A 356 -7.87 0.60 21.65
C THR A 356 -9.13 1.35 21.24
N ARG A 357 -9.77 0.98 20.13
CA ARG A 357 -10.92 1.69 19.53
C ARG A 357 -12.26 1.03 19.80
#